data_AF-K1S7A3-F1
#
_entry.id   AF-K1S7A3-F1
#
_cell.length_a   1.000
_cell.length_b   1.000
_cell.length_c   1.000
_cell.angle_alpha   90.00
_cell.angle_beta   90.00
_cell.angle_gamma   90.00
#
_symmetry.space_group_name_H-M   'P 1'
#
loop_
_entity.id
_entity.type
_entity.pdbx_description
1 polymer ?
#
loop_
_entity_poly.entity_id
_entity_poly.type
_entity_poly.pdbx_seq_one_letter_code
_entity_poly.pdbx_strand_id
1 'polypeptide(L)'
;MSESNAMKIIEAERVKELYMEGFRLNDLKRWHKGFERKAADQPAANFVQSSLKVEKDDPLFVWPIPQHELEAPGSEIQPNESNK
;
A
#
# COMPACT_ATOMS: atom_id res chain seq x y z
N MET A 1 -16.97 -20.86 8.95
CA MET A 1 -16.72 -19.41 9.20
C MET A 1 -17.50 -19.04 10.45
N SER A 2 -16.85 -18.44 11.45
CA SER A 2 -17.50 -17.88 12.65
C SER A 2 -17.48 -16.35 12.54
N GLU A 3 -18.36 -15.67 13.26
CA GLU A 3 -18.36 -14.20 13.33
C GLU A 3 -16.97 -13.65 13.72
N SER A 4 -16.28 -14.33 14.64
CA SER A 4 -14.95 -13.98 15.12
C SER A 4 -13.82 -14.13 14.09
N ASN A 5 -14.00 -14.90 13.02
CA ASN A 5 -12.96 -15.12 11.99
C ASN A 5 -13.37 -14.73 10.57
N ALA A 6 -14.63 -14.31 10.36
CA ALA A 6 -15.16 -13.94 9.06
C ALA A 6 -14.28 -12.90 8.34
N MET A 7 -13.93 -11.80 9.02
CA MET A 7 -13.07 -10.77 8.44
C MET A 7 -11.70 -11.31 8.04
N LYS A 8 -11.07 -12.14 8.88
CA LYS A 8 -9.76 -12.72 8.57
C LYS A 8 -9.81 -13.61 7.32
N ILE A 9 -10.90 -14.38 7.15
CA ILE A 9 -11.08 -15.25 5.99
C ILE A 9 -11.33 -14.41 4.72
N ILE A 10 -12.19 -13.39 4.80
CA ILE A 10 -12.47 -12.50 3.68
C ILE A 10 -11.19 -11.78 3.21
N GLU A 11 -10.41 -11.25 4.15
CA GLU A 11 -9.14 -10.60 3.82
C GLU A 11 -8.16 -11.55 3.12
N ALA A 12 -8.02 -12.77 3.62
CA ALA A 12 -7.13 -13.77 3.04
C ALA A 12 -7.58 -14.18 1.63
N GLU A 13 -8.89 -14.28 1.41
CA GLU A 13 -9.43 -14.67 0.11
C GLU A 13 -9.31 -13.55 -0.93
N ARG A 14 -9.57 -12.30 -0.54
CA ARG A 14 -9.41 -11.14 -1.42
C ARG A 14 -7.98 -10.97 -1.94
N VAL A 15 -6.97 -11.31 -1.13
CA VAL A 15 -5.57 -11.26 -1.56
C VAL A 15 -5.26 -12.29 -2.65
N LYS A 16 -5.92 -13.46 -2.60
CA LYS A 16 -5.73 -14.52 -3.60
C LYS A 16 -6.52 -14.24 -4.86
N GLU A 17 -7.80 -13.90 -4.71
CA GLU A 17 -8.73 -13.71 -5.82
C GLU A 17 -8.35 -12.49 -6.66
N LEU A 18 -8.13 -11.34 -6.01
CA LEU A 18 -7.87 -10.06 -6.70
C LEU A 18 -6.36 -9.79 -6.87
N TYR A 19 -5.58 -10.86 -6.99
CA TYR A 19 -4.14 -10.75 -7.15
C TYR A 19 -3.81 -10.04 -8.47
N MET A 20 -2.89 -9.07 -8.42
CA MET A 20 -2.50 -8.21 -9.56
C MET A 20 -3.58 -7.24 -10.08
N GLU A 21 -4.76 -7.16 -9.46
CA GLU A 21 -5.82 -6.22 -9.88
C GLU A 21 -5.73 -4.83 -9.21
N GLY A 22 -4.71 -4.59 -8.39
CA GLY A 22 -4.49 -3.27 -7.76
C GLY A 22 -5.27 -3.01 -6.47
N PHE A 23 -6.03 -3.98 -5.95
CA PHE A 23 -6.80 -3.79 -4.72
C PHE A 23 -5.97 -3.83 -3.42
N ARG A 24 -4.76 -4.42 -3.45
CA ARG A 24 -4.01 -4.73 -2.24
C ARG A 24 -3.69 -3.51 -1.38
N LEU A 25 -3.23 -2.41 -1.97
CA LEU A 25 -2.89 -1.18 -1.23
C LEU A 25 -4.14 -0.51 -0.64
N ASN A 26 -5.24 -0.48 -1.41
CA ASN A 26 -6.52 0.06 -0.95
C ASN A 26 -7.10 -0.76 0.22
N ASP A 27 -6.98 -2.07 0.16
CA ASP A 27 -7.43 -2.98 1.21
C ASP A 27 -6.62 -2.77 2.51
N LEU A 28 -5.30 -2.65 2.41
CA LEU A 28 -4.43 -2.36 3.56
C LEU A 28 -4.77 -1.02 4.21
N LYS A 29 -4.95 0.03 3.40
CA LYS A 29 -5.35 1.37 3.87
C LYS A 29 -6.71 1.34 4.58
N ARG A 30 -7.75 0.74 3.96
CA ARG A 30 -9.11 0.68 4.52
C ARG A 30 -9.17 -0.09 5.84
N TRP A 31 -8.32 -1.11 6.01
CA TRP A 31 -8.31 -1.95 7.20
C TRP A 31 -7.27 -1.52 8.25
N HIS A 32 -6.61 -0.37 8.08
CA HIS A 32 -5.57 0.13 8.98
C HIS A 32 -4.46 -0.91 9.24
N LYS A 33 -3.94 -1.52 8.17
CA LYS A 33 -2.88 -2.53 8.24
C LYS A 33 -1.63 -2.09 7.48
N GLY A 34 -0.47 -2.26 8.13
CA GLY A 34 0.83 -2.18 7.49
C GLY A 34 1.17 -3.45 6.71
N PHE A 35 2.35 -3.46 6.10
CA PHE A 35 2.90 -4.65 5.47
C PHE A 35 4.42 -4.72 5.64
N GLU A 36 4.94 -5.94 5.58
CA GLU A 36 6.37 -6.21 5.58
C GLU A 36 6.68 -7.09 4.38
N ARG A 37 7.71 -6.72 3.62
CA ARG A 37 8.29 -7.57 2.57
C ARG A 37 9.41 -8.38 3.20
N LYS A 38 9.22 -9.69 3.24
CA LYS A 38 10.30 -10.61 3.61
C LYS A 38 11.21 -10.82 2.40
N ALA A 39 12.51 -10.93 2.65
CA ALA A 39 13.44 -11.34 1.61
C ALA A 39 12.97 -12.69 1.05
N ALA A 40 12.81 -12.78 -0.27
CA ALA A 40 12.46 -14.02 -0.90
C ALA A 40 13.66 -14.98 -0.85
N ASP A 41 13.39 -16.29 -0.73
CA ASP A 41 14.41 -17.33 -0.91
C ASP A 41 14.95 -17.41 -2.36
N GLN A 42 14.47 -16.53 -3.23
CA GLN A 42 14.88 -16.40 -4.62
C GLN A 42 16.28 -15.74 -4.71
N PRO A 43 17.13 -16.16 -5.67
CA PRO A 43 18.49 -15.62 -5.81
C PRO A 43 18.47 -14.11 -6.07
N ALA A 44 19.26 -13.36 -5.30
CA ALA A 44 19.42 -11.91 -5.47
C ALA A 44 19.97 -11.51 -6.87
N ALA A 45 20.58 -12.47 -7.58
CA ALA A 45 21.05 -12.26 -8.96
C ALA A 45 19.89 -11.98 -9.95
N ASN A 46 18.68 -12.46 -9.65
CA ASN A 46 17.53 -12.35 -10.55
C ASN A 46 16.47 -11.36 -10.03
N PHE A 47 16.46 -11.07 -8.73
CA PHE A 47 15.43 -10.24 -8.11
C PHE A 47 16.01 -9.28 -7.09
N VAL A 48 15.58 -8.02 -7.16
CA VAL A 48 15.87 -7.03 -6.12
C VAL A 48 15.17 -7.45 -4.84
N GLN A 49 15.96 -7.79 -3.83
CA GLN A 49 15.44 -8.11 -2.50
C GLN A 49 15.16 -6.81 -1.74
N SER A 50 14.00 -6.72 -1.10
CA SER A 50 13.64 -5.62 -0.21
C SER A 50 13.13 -6.15 1.11
N SER A 51 13.67 -5.64 2.22
CA SER A 51 13.17 -5.88 3.58
C SER A 51 12.25 -4.74 4.06
N LEU A 52 11.54 -4.09 3.13
CA LEU A 52 10.74 -2.91 3.42
C LEU A 52 9.58 -3.26 4.36
N LYS A 53 9.50 -2.53 5.48
CA LYS A 53 8.37 -2.54 6.41
C LYS A 53 7.70 -1.18 6.37
N VAL A 54 6.39 -1.17 6.16
CA VAL A 54 5.55 0.02 6.17
C VAL A 54 4.49 -0.16 7.25
N GLU A 55 4.40 0.78 8.18
CA GLU A 55 3.44 0.74 9.27
C GLU A 55 2.02 1.01 8.75
N LYS A 56 1.00 0.70 9.56
CA LYS A 56 -0.37 1.10 9.22
C LYS A 56 -0.46 2.63 9.15
N ASP A 57 -1.36 3.13 8.29
CA ASP A 57 -1.67 4.56 8.17
C ASP A 57 -0.49 5.44 7.72
N ASP A 58 0.57 4.84 7.17
CA ASP A 58 1.70 5.56 6.59
C ASP A 58 1.24 6.53 5.48
N PRO A 59 1.74 7.79 5.45
CA PRO A 59 1.36 8.75 4.41
C PRO A 59 1.52 8.22 2.98
N LEU A 60 2.48 7.33 2.72
CA LEU A 60 2.76 6.77 1.40
C LEU A 60 1.71 5.78 0.89
N PHE A 61 0.69 5.44 1.69
CA PHE A 61 -0.54 4.80 1.17
C PHE A 61 -1.37 5.75 0.29
N VAL A 62 -1.07 7.04 0.30
CA VAL A 62 -1.60 8.05 -0.63
C VAL A 62 -0.44 8.57 -1.47
N TRP A 63 -0.65 8.69 -2.78
CA TRP A 63 0.39 9.21 -3.65
C TRP A 63 0.58 10.72 -3.46
N PRO A 64 1.83 11.20 -3.58
CA PRO A 64 2.10 12.63 -3.63
C PRO A 64 1.37 13.26 -4.82
N ILE A 65 0.84 14.46 -4.60
CA ILE A 65 0.30 15.27 -5.68
C ILE A 65 1.46 15.62 -6.62
N PRO A 66 1.29 15.49 -7.95
CA PRO A 66 2.35 15.82 -8.90
C PRO A 66 2.89 17.25 -8.71
N GLN A 67 4.20 17.40 -8.78
CA GLN A 67 4.86 18.70 -8.53
C GLN A 67 4.36 19.81 -9.47
N HIS A 68 4.08 19.47 -10.73
CA HIS A 68 3.58 20.43 -11.71
C HIS A 68 2.19 21.00 -11.36
N GLU A 69 1.35 20.25 -10.64
CA GLU A 69 0.04 20.73 -10.17
C GLU A 69 0.19 21.70 -9.00
N LEU A 70 1.21 21.48 -8.15
CA LEU A 70 1.50 22.36 -7.02
C LEU A 70 2.16 23.68 -7.46
N GLU A 71 2.99 23.64 -8.50
CA GLU A 71 3.73 24.81 -9.01
C GLU A 71 2.99 25.57 -10.12
N ALA A 72 1.82 25.08 -10.57
CA ALA A 72 1.06 25.73 -11.62
C ALA A 72 0.67 27.17 -11.21
N PRO A 73 0.78 28.17 -12.13
CA PRO A 73 0.39 29.54 -11.83
C PRO A 73 -1.07 29.63 -11.37
N GLY A 74 -1.29 30.17 -10.16
CA GLY A 74 -2.62 30.26 -9.56
C GLY A 74 -3.11 28.97 -8.87
N SER A 75 -2.24 28.00 -8.62
CA SER A 75 -2.60 26.79 -7.88
C SER A 75 -2.90 27.10 -6.40
N GLU A 76 -4.04 26.61 -5.93
CA GLU A 76 -4.45 26.63 -4.51
C GLU A 76 -4.38 25.23 -3.87
N ILE A 77 -3.77 24.26 -4.58
CA ILE A 77 -3.69 22.87 -4.15
C ILE A 77 -2.65 22.73 -3.04
N GLN A 78 -3.02 22.11 -1.92
CA GLN A 78 -2.09 21.82 -0.84
C GLN A 78 -1.46 20.43 -1.01
N PRO A 79 -0.15 20.28 -0.72
CA PRO A 79 0.53 18.99 -0.77
C PRO A 79 -0.05 18.01 0.27
N ASN A 80 -0.05 16.73 -0.06
CA ASN A 80 -0.36 15.67 0.92
C ASN A 80 0.83 15.50 1.90
N GLU A 81 0.62 14.81 3.03
CA GLU A 81 1.73 14.40 3.89
C GLU A 81 2.76 13.51 3.17
N SER A 82 2.33 12.80 2.12
CA SER A 82 3.21 12.01 1.24
C SER A 82 4.12 12.84 0.32
N ASN A 83 3.89 14.15 0.22
CA ASN A 83 4.74 15.08 -0.52
C ASN A 83 5.88 15.66 0.33
N LYS A 84 5.88 15.42 1.65
CA LYS A 84 6.92 15.88 2.58
C LYS A 84 8.04 14.86 2.70
#